data_AF-A0A7X5DUQ4-F1
#
_entry.id   AF-A0A7X5DUQ4-F1
#
_cell.length_a   1.000
_cell.length_b   1.000
_cell.length_c   1.000
_cell.angle_alpha   90.00
_cell.angle_beta   90.00
_cell.angle_gamma   90.00
#
_symmetry.space_group_name_H-M   'P 1'
#
loop_
_entity.id
_entity.type
_entity.pdbx_description
1 polymer ?
#
loop_
_entity_poly.entity_id
_entity_poly.type
_entity_poly.pdbx_seq_one_letter_code
_entity_poly.pdbx_strand_id
1 'polypeptide(L)'
;MVTAKKPGKAVITAAVGNYKASCTVTVKKPALKLKKKSVTVKKGRKLKLKVTAVPKGKVTYKSSSKKIASVTKKGVVKGIKKGRCKITIKCNGVKKVIKVKVK
;
A
#
# COMPACT_ATOMS: atom_id res chain seq x y z
N MET A 1 -10.36 -2.81 -24.93
CA MET A 1 -10.15 -2.40 -23.52
C MET A 1 -8.98 -3.22 -22.96
N VAL A 2 -7.88 -2.60 -22.55
CA VAL A 2 -6.66 -3.33 -22.12
C VAL A 2 -6.68 -3.49 -20.60
N THR A 3 -6.76 -4.72 -20.10
CA THR A 3 -6.75 -5.05 -18.66
C THR A 3 -5.42 -5.66 -18.25
N ALA A 4 -4.54 -4.85 -17.66
CA ALA A 4 -3.25 -5.31 -17.15
C ALA A 4 -3.42 -6.15 -15.86
N LYS A 5 -3.09 -7.45 -15.93
CA LYS A 5 -3.25 -8.41 -14.81
C LYS A 5 -2.02 -8.53 -13.89
N LYS A 6 -0.79 -8.38 -14.39
CA LYS A 6 0.46 -8.60 -13.64
C LYS A 6 1.52 -7.52 -13.93
N PRO A 7 2.43 -7.24 -12.97
CA PRO A 7 3.59 -6.40 -13.23
C PRO A 7 4.51 -7.07 -14.25
N GLY A 8 4.63 -6.45 -15.42
CA GLY A 8 5.43 -6.89 -16.55
C GLY A 8 5.41 -5.82 -17.64
N LYS A 9 6.37 -5.84 -18.55
CA LYS A 9 6.26 -5.04 -19.78
C LYS A 9 5.32 -5.79 -20.72
N ALA A 10 4.23 -5.14 -21.12
CA ALA A 10 3.35 -5.63 -22.16
C ALA A 10 3.48 -4.70 -23.36
N VAL A 11 3.87 -5.23 -24.52
CA VAL A 11 3.90 -4.48 -25.77
C VAL A 11 2.63 -4.83 -26.51
N ILE A 12 1.83 -3.82 -26.84
CA ILE A 12 0.61 -3.99 -27.64
C ILE A 12 0.95 -3.51 -29.04
N THR A 13 0.90 -4.43 -30.00
CA THR A 13 1.20 -4.14 -31.40
C THR A 13 -0.10 -4.23 -32.18
N ALA A 14 -0.56 -3.12 -32.74
CA ALA A 14 -1.63 -3.08 -33.71
C ALA A 14 -1.01 -3.05 -35.12
N ALA A 15 -1.47 -3.92 -36.01
CA ALA A 15 -1.02 -3.96 -37.40
C ALA A 15 -2.22 -3.86 -38.34
N VAL A 16 -2.15 -2.96 -39.32
CA VAL A 16 -3.11 -2.84 -40.43
C VAL A 16 -2.30 -2.80 -41.72
N GLY A 17 -2.36 -3.88 -42.52
CA GLY A 17 -1.53 -4.03 -43.72
C GLY A 17 -0.02 -3.99 -43.40
N ASN A 18 0.73 -3.10 -44.08
CA ASN A 18 2.16 -2.89 -43.84
C ASN A 18 2.47 -1.94 -42.66
N TYR A 19 1.48 -1.30 -42.05
CA TYR A 19 1.69 -0.33 -40.98
C TYR A 19 1.53 -0.99 -39.61
N LYS A 20 2.56 -0.86 -38.77
CA LYS A 20 2.59 -1.39 -37.39
C LYS A 20 2.70 -0.23 -36.41
N ALA A 21 1.77 -0.14 -35.48
CA ALA A 21 1.82 0.77 -34.34
C ALA A 21 2.00 -0.04 -33.06
N SER A 22 3.14 0.12 -32.40
CA SER A 22 3.44 -0.52 -31.12
C SER A 22 3.35 0.49 -29.98
N CYS A 23 2.57 0.19 -28.95
CA CYS A 23 2.52 0.94 -27.71
C CYS A 23 3.09 0.08 -26.57
N THR A 24 4.19 0.53 -25.97
CA THR A 24 4.87 -0.18 -24.89
C THR A 24 4.28 0.22 -23.55
N VAL A 25 3.51 -0.68 -22.93
CA VAL A 25 2.92 -0.46 -21.60
C VAL A 25 3.86 -1.06 -20.54
N THR A 26 4.57 -0.18 -19.82
CA THR A 26 5.48 -0.60 -18.75
C THR A 26 4.74 -0.64 -17.40
N VAL A 27 4.41 -1.83 -16.91
CA VAL A 27 3.80 -2.00 -15.58
C VAL A 27 4.91 -2.11 -14.52
N LYS A 28 5.17 -1.00 -13.81
CA LYS A 28 6.20 -0.93 -12.76
C LYS A 28 5.90 -1.92 -11.61
N LYS A 29 6.94 -2.60 -11.10
CA LYS A 29 6.84 -3.48 -9.93
C LYS A 29 6.29 -2.69 -8.72
N PRO A 30 5.29 -3.23 -8.00
CA PRO A 30 4.77 -2.59 -6.81
C PRO A 30 5.81 -2.58 -5.68
N ALA A 31 6.21 -1.38 -5.27
CA ALA A 31 7.12 -1.13 -4.17
C ALA A 31 6.39 -0.37 -3.05
N LEU A 32 6.42 -0.93 -1.85
CA LEU A 32 5.89 -0.33 -0.62
C LEU A 32 7.04 0.22 0.22
N LYS A 33 7.30 1.53 0.10
CA LYS A 33 8.28 2.26 0.92
C LYS A 33 7.61 2.75 2.20
N LEU A 34 8.23 2.46 3.33
CA LEU A 34 7.75 2.84 4.66
C LEU A 34 8.86 3.53 5.42
N LYS A 35 8.58 4.73 5.94
CA LYS A 35 9.58 5.51 6.69
C LYS A 35 9.92 4.87 8.04
N LYS A 36 8.96 4.16 8.67
CA LYS A 36 9.16 3.47 9.96
C LYS A 36 8.41 2.13 9.97
N LYS A 37 9.08 1.05 10.38
CA LYS A 37 8.48 -0.29 10.59
C LYS A 37 7.82 -0.43 11.98
N SER A 38 8.19 0.43 12.92
CA SER A 38 7.61 0.48 14.27
C SER A 38 7.22 1.91 14.60
N VAL A 39 6.07 2.07 15.26
CA VAL A 39 5.64 3.39 15.72
C VAL A 39 5.06 3.33 17.11
N THR A 40 5.36 4.35 17.90
CA THR A 40 4.81 4.52 19.25
C THR A 40 3.78 5.64 19.21
N VAL A 41 2.59 5.38 19.74
CA VAL A 41 1.49 6.34 19.80
C VAL A 41 1.04 6.45 21.26
N LYS A 42 0.72 7.64 21.74
CA LYS A 42 0.12 7.78 23.08
C LYS A 42 -1.38 7.48 23.02
N LYS A 43 -1.97 6.95 24.10
CA LYS A 43 -3.42 6.77 24.22
C LYS A 43 -4.16 8.07 23.82
N GLY A 44 -5.16 7.97 22.95
CA GLY A 44 -5.94 9.11 22.45
C GLY A 44 -5.32 9.88 21.28
N ARG A 45 -3.99 9.76 21.05
CA ARG A 45 -3.32 10.46 19.95
C ARG A 45 -3.47 9.73 18.62
N LYS A 46 -3.46 10.54 17.56
CA LYS A 46 -3.42 10.09 16.16
C LYS A 46 -2.02 10.30 15.62
N LEU A 47 -1.53 9.35 14.85
CA LEU A 47 -0.24 9.41 14.16
C LEU A 47 -0.44 9.02 12.71
N LYS A 48 0.02 9.88 11.80
CA LYS A 48 -0.05 9.63 10.36
C LYS A 48 1.17 8.83 9.92
N LEU A 49 0.94 7.63 9.38
CA LEU A 49 1.98 6.83 8.76
C LEU A 49 2.30 7.38 7.37
N LYS A 50 3.54 7.79 7.13
CA LYS A 50 4.03 8.07 5.78
C LYS A 50 4.37 6.76 5.08
N VAL A 51 3.43 6.30 4.25
CA VAL A 51 3.55 5.13 3.40
C VAL A 51 3.52 5.58 1.95
N THR A 52 4.54 5.22 1.20
CA THR A 52 4.64 5.55 -0.23
C THR A 52 4.56 4.26 -1.02
N ALA A 53 3.48 4.10 -1.78
CA ALA A 53 3.31 2.99 -2.71
C ALA A 53 3.56 3.47 -4.14
N VAL A 54 4.41 2.75 -4.86
CA VAL A 54 4.71 3.01 -6.28
C VAL A 54 4.53 1.70 -7.05
N PRO A 55 3.67 1.63 -8.08
CA PRO A 55 2.75 2.68 -8.53
C PRO A 55 1.66 3.00 -7.48
N LYS A 56 1.06 4.21 -7.55
CA LYS A 56 -0.07 4.59 -6.69
C LYS A 56 -1.20 3.61 -6.94
N GLY A 57 -1.59 2.87 -5.90
CA GLY A 57 -2.64 1.87 -5.98
C GLY A 57 -3.52 1.88 -4.73
N LYS A 58 -4.54 1.03 -4.71
CA LYS A 58 -5.46 0.91 -3.58
C LYS A 58 -4.71 0.35 -2.37
N VAL A 59 -4.34 1.23 -1.43
CA VAL A 59 -3.70 0.82 -0.17
C VAL A 59 -4.79 0.42 0.82
N THR A 60 -4.70 -0.80 1.32
CA THR A 60 -5.58 -1.33 2.37
C THR A 60 -4.80 -1.50 3.66
N TYR A 61 -5.43 -1.12 4.78
CA TYR A 61 -4.84 -1.19 6.11
C TYR A 61 -5.70 -2.12 6.96
N LYS A 62 -5.08 -3.11 7.60
CA LYS A 62 -5.74 -4.04 8.52
C LYS A 62 -5.04 -3.96 9.87
N SER A 63 -5.76 -3.51 10.90
CA SER A 63 -5.27 -3.58 12.28
C SER A 63 -5.59 -4.96 12.85
N SER A 64 -4.60 -5.58 13.50
CA SER A 64 -4.78 -6.82 14.25
C SER A 64 -5.63 -6.63 15.50
N SER A 65 -5.71 -5.41 16.04
CA SER A 65 -6.42 -5.13 17.30
C SER A 65 -7.00 -3.73 17.27
N LYS A 66 -8.22 -3.59 16.71
CA LYS A 66 -8.94 -2.30 16.65
C LYS A 66 -9.20 -1.71 18.04
N LYS A 67 -9.31 -2.54 19.09
CA LYS A 67 -9.44 -2.11 20.50
C LYS A 67 -8.18 -1.40 21.05
N ILE A 68 -7.00 -1.71 20.50
CA ILE A 68 -5.71 -1.13 20.93
C ILE A 68 -5.35 0.05 20.02
N ALA A 69 -5.34 -0.16 18.70
CA ALA A 69 -5.18 0.92 17.73
C ALA A 69 -6.01 0.69 16.47
N SER A 70 -6.64 1.77 16.00
CA SER A 70 -7.38 1.81 14.74
C SER A 70 -6.55 2.52 13.67
N VAL A 71 -6.74 2.15 12.40
CA VAL A 71 -6.05 2.76 11.26
C VAL A 71 -7.05 3.12 10.18
N THR A 72 -6.94 4.33 9.65
CA THR A 72 -7.83 4.82 8.59
C THR A 72 -7.26 4.54 7.20
N LYS A 73 -8.11 4.62 6.17
CA LYS A 73 -7.71 4.49 4.75
C LYS A 73 -6.64 5.51 4.32
N LYS A 74 -6.54 6.65 5.03
CA LYS A 74 -5.49 7.68 4.83
C LYS A 74 -4.16 7.34 5.54
N GLY A 75 -4.05 6.17 6.18
CA GLY A 75 -2.86 5.76 6.93
C GLY A 75 -2.72 6.42 8.31
N VAL A 76 -3.81 6.94 8.88
CA VAL A 76 -3.79 7.57 10.21
C VAL A 76 -4.09 6.52 11.27
N VAL A 77 -3.14 6.27 12.16
CA VAL A 77 -3.25 5.34 13.28
C VAL A 77 -3.67 6.09 14.54
N LYS A 78 -4.78 5.70 15.15
CA LYS A 78 -5.25 6.24 16.43
C LYS A 78 -5.03 5.21 17.53
N GLY A 79 -4.31 5.57 18.59
CA GLY A 79 -4.18 4.75 19.80
C GLY A 79 -5.43 4.88 20.67
N ILE A 80 -6.04 3.75 21.03
CA ILE A 80 -7.28 3.70 21.84
C ILE A 80 -6.97 3.17 23.24
N LYS A 81 -6.24 2.04 23.32
CA LYS A 81 -5.87 1.40 24.59
C LYS A 81 -4.38 1.13 24.62
N LYS A 82 -3.75 1.24 25.80
CA LYS A 82 -2.35 0.85 26.00
C LYS A 82 -2.16 -0.61 25.59
N GLY A 83 -1.10 -0.90 24.85
CA GLY A 83 -0.87 -2.25 24.31
C GLY A 83 -0.02 -2.25 23.05
N ARG A 84 0.20 -3.44 22.48
CA ARG A 84 0.94 -3.63 21.23
C ARG A 84 -0.01 -4.20 20.19
N CYS A 85 0.01 -3.65 18.98
CA CYS A 85 -0.78 -4.16 17.87
C CYS A 85 0.04 -4.15 16.57
N LYS A 86 -0.36 -4.97 15.61
CA LYS A 86 0.26 -5.04 14.28
C LYS A 86 -0.70 -4.46 13.25
N ILE A 87 -0.20 -3.63 12.35
CA ILE A 87 -0.94 -3.07 11.21
C ILE A 87 -0.37 -3.66 9.95
N THR A 88 -1.20 -4.39 9.22
CA THR A 88 -0.85 -4.95 7.91
C THR A 88 -1.31 -3.99 6.83
N ILE A 89 -0.38 -3.61 5.96
CA ILE A 89 -0.58 -2.72 4.83
C ILE A 89 -0.46 -3.57 3.58
N LYS A 90 -1.47 -3.56 2.72
CA LYS A 90 -1.39 -4.21 1.42
C LYS A 90 -1.60 -3.20 0.31
N CYS A 91 -0.77 -3.24 -0.72
CA CYS A 91 -0.93 -2.43 -1.93
C CYS A 91 -0.39 -3.22 -3.12
N ASN A 92 -1.17 -3.29 -4.22
CA ASN A 92 -0.78 -3.92 -5.48
C ASN A 92 -0.16 -5.32 -5.30
N GLY A 93 -0.75 -6.16 -4.43
CA GLY A 93 -0.26 -7.51 -4.14
C GLY A 93 0.88 -7.60 -3.10
N VAL A 94 1.57 -6.49 -2.81
CA VAL A 94 2.64 -6.45 -1.80
C VAL A 94 2.06 -6.20 -0.41
N LYS A 95 2.51 -6.96 0.59
CA LYS A 95 2.07 -6.87 1.99
C LYS A 95 3.23 -6.43 2.86
N LYS A 96 2.99 -5.53 3.81
CA LYS A 96 3.99 -5.06 4.78
C LYS A 96 3.37 -4.85 6.15
N VAL A 97 4.07 -5.24 7.21
CA VAL A 97 3.54 -5.19 8.58
C VAL A 97 4.28 -4.14 9.40
N ILE A 98 3.55 -3.29 10.10
CA ILE A 98 4.05 -2.31 11.05
C ILE A 98 3.67 -2.73 12.46
N LYS A 99 4.61 -2.63 13.41
CA LYS A 99 4.31 -2.79 14.84
C LYS A 99 3.96 -1.43 15.44
N VAL A 100 2.80 -1.33 16.07
CA VAL A 100 2.36 -0.12 16.78
C VAL A 100 2.33 -0.40 18.27
N LYS A 101 3.00 0.46 19.05
CA LYS A 101 3.04 0.40 20.52
C LYS A 101 2.26 1.58 21.06
N VAL A 102 1.15 1.33 21.74
CA VAL A 102 0.37 2.36 22.42
C VAL A 102 0.85 2.46 23.86
N LYS A 103 1.40 3.62 24.22
CA LYS A 103 1.81 3.97 25.59
C LYS A 103 0.78 4.87 26.25
#